data_AF-A0A928J828-F1
#
_entry.id   AF-A0A928J828-F1
#
_cell.length_a   1.000
_cell.length_b   1.000
_cell.length_c   1.000
_cell.angle_alpha   90.00
_cell.angle_beta   90.00
_cell.angle_gamma   90.00
#
_symmetry.space_group_name_H-M   'P 1'
#
loop_
_entity.id
_entity.type
_entity.pdbx_description
1 polymer ?
#
loop_
_entity_poly.entity_id
_entity_poly.type
_entity_poly.pdbx_seq_one_letter_code
_entity_poly.pdbx_strand_id
1 'polypeptide(L)'
;MFIYSLKASTIKFCAVLCVALATLITLIAFIPVVAVGDDVSASADGKINYGGIKTNEDRIAFLGQFGWQVKPEAVESVEVSVPEQFDKIFSAYNEIQKSQGLDLAKFKGKKVYRYTYEITNYDGYSGTVYANILVYRNKVIGGDVCSADIKGFMHGLDR
;
A
#
# COMPACT_ATOMS: atom_id res chain seq x y z
N MET A 1 -52.18 8.23 14.08
CA MET A 1 -51.24 7.12 14.37
C MET A 1 -50.40 6.94 13.12
N PHE A 2 -49.10 7.21 13.02
CA PHE A 2 -48.00 7.24 13.99
C PHE A 2 -47.29 8.60 14.02
N ILE A 3 -47.00 9.11 15.21
CA ILE A 3 -46.14 10.28 15.42
C ILE A 3 -44.73 9.74 15.66
N TYR A 4 -43.81 9.98 14.73
CA TYR A 4 -42.39 9.72 14.95
C TYR A 4 -41.82 10.81 15.85
N SER A 5 -41.69 10.49 17.13
CA SER A 5 -40.99 11.32 18.10
C SER A 5 -39.50 11.03 18.00
N LEU A 6 -38.76 11.87 17.27
CA LEU A 6 -37.30 11.78 17.23
C LEU A 6 -36.73 12.47 18.48
N LYS A 7 -36.12 11.64 19.33
CA LYS A 7 -35.45 12.03 20.58
C LYS A 7 -34.27 12.95 20.25
N ALA A 8 -34.30 14.19 20.76
CA ALA A 8 -33.45 15.32 20.39
C ALA A 8 -31.93 15.20 20.74
N SER A 9 -31.37 14.00 20.88
CA SER A 9 -29.93 13.79 21.18
C SER A 9 -29.10 13.31 19.98
N THR A 10 -29.71 12.88 18.87
CA THR A 10 -29.00 12.43 17.65
C THR A 10 -28.66 13.55 16.67
N ILE A 11 -29.28 14.73 16.81
CA ILE A 11 -29.09 15.88 15.90
C ILE A 11 -27.65 16.41 15.94
N LYS A 12 -27.00 16.36 17.12
CA LYS A 12 -25.60 16.78 17.26
C LYS A 12 -24.62 15.83 16.56
N PHE A 13 -24.96 14.55 16.46
CA PHE A 13 -24.11 13.53 15.82
C PHE A 13 -24.26 13.54 14.29
N CYS A 14 -25.50 13.68 13.78
CA CYS A 14 -25.75 13.80 12.34
C CYS A 14 -25.22 15.12 11.76
N ALA A 15 -25.29 16.24 12.51
CA ALA A 15 -24.75 17.52 12.05
C ALA A 15 -23.22 17.48 11.88
N VAL A 16 -22.48 16.80 12.77
CA VAL A 16 -21.02 16.65 12.66
C VAL A 16 -20.63 15.71 11.51
N LEU A 17 -21.41 14.65 11.27
CA LEU A 17 -21.17 13.70 10.17
C LEU A 17 -21.44 14.33 8.79
N CYS A 18 -22.48 15.19 8.69
CA CYS A 18 -22.80 15.91 7.45
C CYS A 18 -21.79 17.03 7.15
N VAL A 19 -21.25 17.70 8.16
CA VAL A 19 -20.19 18.72 7.95
C VAL A 19 -18.88 18.05 7.51
N ALA A 20 -18.53 16.88 8.05
CA ALA A 20 -17.36 16.12 7.60
C ALA A 20 -17.50 15.61 6.14
N LEU A 21 -18.70 15.14 5.75
CA LEU A 21 -18.99 14.72 4.37
C LEU A 21 -19.03 15.90 3.40
N ALA A 22 -19.58 17.04 3.80
CA ALA A 22 -19.59 18.26 2.97
C ALA A 22 -18.18 18.82 2.76
N THR A 23 -17.31 18.79 3.79
CA THR A 23 -15.89 19.15 3.63
C THR A 23 -15.12 18.17 2.75
N LEU A 24 -15.49 16.87 2.76
CA LEU A 24 -14.87 15.88 1.89
C LEU A 24 -15.27 16.10 0.42
N ILE A 25 -16.54 16.43 0.16
CA ILE A 25 -17.05 16.71 -1.20
C ILE A 25 -16.53 18.05 -1.75
N THR A 26 -16.40 19.09 -0.92
CA THR A 26 -15.80 20.37 -1.37
C THR A 26 -14.29 20.28 -1.57
N LEU A 27 -13.59 19.38 -0.86
CA LEU A 27 -12.18 19.08 -1.14
C LEU A 27 -11.99 18.38 -2.50
N ILE A 28 -12.95 17.52 -2.91
CA ILE A 28 -12.95 16.87 -4.23
C ILE A 28 -13.30 17.87 -5.35
N ALA A 29 -14.14 18.89 -5.07
CA ALA A 29 -14.57 19.88 -6.07
C ALA A 29 -13.52 20.97 -6.38
N PHE A 30 -12.47 21.10 -5.57
CA PHE A 30 -11.31 21.97 -5.84
C PHE A 30 -10.12 21.24 -6.48
N ILE A 31 -10.32 20.00 -6.92
CA ILE A 31 -9.38 19.32 -7.80
C ILE A 31 -9.64 19.88 -9.21
N PRO A 32 -8.67 20.53 -9.88
CA PRO A 32 -8.84 20.84 -11.28
C PRO A 32 -9.03 19.52 -12.00
N VAL A 33 -10.11 19.40 -12.77
CA VAL A 33 -10.34 18.28 -13.69
C VAL A 33 -9.20 18.33 -14.72
N VAL A 34 -8.12 17.61 -14.42
CA VAL A 34 -7.12 17.23 -15.40
C VAL A 34 -7.78 16.11 -16.19
N ALA A 35 -7.81 16.28 -17.50
CA ALA A 35 -8.20 15.24 -18.43
C ALA A 35 -7.56 13.92 -18.00
N VAL A 36 -8.28 12.81 -18.15
CA VAL A 36 -7.74 11.46 -17.97
C VAL A 36 -6.61 11.27 -18.99
N GLY A 37 -5.41 11.68 -18.58
CA GLY A 37 -4.12 11.28 -19.06
C GLY A 37 -3.45 10.58 -17.90
N ASP A 38 -2.77 9.48 -18.20
CA ASP A 38 -1.83 8.79 -17.33
C ASP A 38 -0.86 9.78 -16.68
N ASP A 39 -1.20 10.29 -15.50
CA ASP A 39 -0.29 11.05 -14.65
C ASP A 39 -0.35 10.44 -13.25
N VAL A 40 0.15 9.20 -13.16
CA VAL A 40 0.85 8.78 -11.95
C VAL A 40 1.90 9.85 -11.73
N SER A 41 1.74 10.66 -10.67
CA SER A 41 2.76 11.61 -10.24
C SER A 41 4.01 10.82 -9.84
N ALA A 42 4.82 10.47 -10.83
CA ALA A 42 6.21 10.15 -10.65
C ALA A 42 6.83 11.33 -9.91
N SER A 43 7.34 11.07 -8.72
CA SER A 43 8.01 12.08 -7.92
C SER A 43 9.11 12.71 -8.77
N ALA A 44 9.00 14.02 -8.98
CA ALA A 44 9.99 14.85 -9.67
C ALA A 44 11.21 15.07 -8.76
N ASP A 45 11.91 13.97 -8.50
CA ASP A 45 13.27 13.81 -8.01
C ASP A 45 13.42 12.29 -7.92
N GLY A 46 14.29 11.68 -8.73
CA GLY A 46 14.37 10.21 -8.95
C GLY A 46 14.82 9.37 -7.75
N LYS A 47 14.36 9.68 -6.54
CA LYS A 47 14.70 9.04 -5.28
C LYS A 47 13.43 8.55 -4.59
N ILE A 48 13.26 7.23 -4.57
CA ILE A 48 12.16 6.57 -3.86
C ILE A 48 12.18 6.92 -2.36
N ASN A 49 11.04 7.33 -1.84
CA ASN A 49 10.83 7.57 -0.41
C ASN A 49 10.34 6.30 0.28
N TYR A 50 11.23 5.65 1.02
CA TYR A 50 10.92 4.44 1.79
C TYR A 50 10.37 4.74 3.20
N GLY A 51 10.28 5.99 3.62
CA GLY A 51 9.89 6.37 4.99
C GLY A 51 8.50 7.00 5.09
N GLY A 52 8.00 7.12 6.32
CA GLY A 52 6.73 7.79 6.59
C GLY A 52 5.49 6.93 6.37
N ILE A 53 5.66 5.61 6.22
CA ILE A 53 4.57 4.69 5.91
C ILE A 53 3.80 4.31 7.18
N LYS A 54 2.71 5.03 7.49
CA LYS A 54 1.92 4.85 8.72
C LYS A 54 0.52 4.35 8.44
N THR A 55 -0.10 4.85 7.38
CA THR A 55 -1.49 4.54 7.05
C THR A 55 -1.59 3.65 5.82
N ASN A 56 -2.81 3.23 5.49
CA ASN A 56 -3.07 2.48 4.27
C ASN A 56 -2.78 3.30 3.01
N GLU A 57 -3.13 4.58 3.06
CA GLU A 57 -2.93 5.54 1.98
C GLU A 57 -1.44 5.74 1.71
N ASP A 58 -0.60 5.81 2.75
CA ASP A 58 0.85 5.91 2.61
C ASP A 58 1.43 4.68 1.89
N ARG A 59 0.90 3.48 2.16
CA ARG A 59 1.33 2.21 1.54
C ARG A 59 0.97 2.17 0.05
N ILE A 60 -0.24 2.60 -0.29
CA ILE A 60 -0.68 2.69 -1.69
C ILE A 60 0.14 3.76 -2.43
N ALA A 61 0.35 4.92 -1.81
CA ALA A 61 1.18 5.97 -2.39
C ALA A 61 2.64 5.51 -2.59
N PHE A 62 3.18 4.71 -1.66
CA PHE A 62 4.49 4.10 -1.81
C PHE A 62 4.58 3.19 -3.04
N LEU A 63 3.61 2.30 -3.23
CA LEU A 63 3.56 1.43 -4.41
C LEU A 63 3.39 2.25 -5.71
N GLY A 64 2.65 3.35 -5.65
CA GLY A 64 2.50 4.29 -6.75
C GLY A 64 3.80 4.96 -7.19
N GLN A 65 4.81 5.08 -6.31
CA GLN A 65 6.14 5.60 -6.70
C GLN A 65 6.83 4.73 -7.76
N PHE A 66 6.46 3.44 -7.84
CA PHE A 66 6.95 2.48 -8.84
C PHE A 66 5.99 2.31 -10.03
N GLY A 67 4.90 3.07 -10.07
CA GLY A 67 3.88 2.96 -11.12
C GLY A 67 2.86 1.85 -10.91
N TRP A 68 2.83 1.20 -9.73
CA TRP A 68 1.82 0.18 -9.42
C TRP A 68 0.50 0.81 -8.98
N GLN A 69 -0.60 0.35 -9.58
CA GLN A 69 -1.95 0.61 -9.13
C GLN A 69 -2.46 -0.64 -8.41
N VAL A 70 -3.03 -0.45 -7.23
CA VAL A 70 -3.50 -1.55 -6.38
C VAL A 70 -4.91 -1.33 -5.90
N LYS A 71 -5.56 -2.42 -5.46
CA LYS A 71 -6.84 -2.31 -4.75
C LYS A 71 -6.70 -1.45 -3.49
N PRO A 72 -7.76 -0.69 -3.10
CA PRO A 72 -7.69 0.21 -1.95
C PRO A 72 -7.46 -0.49 -0.61
N GLU A 73 -7.79 -1.77 -0.49
CA GLU A 73 -7.63 -2.54 0.74
C GLU A 73 -6.51 -3.56 0.59
N ALA A 74 -5.67 -3.66 1.62
CA ALA A 74 -4.68 -4.73 1.70
C ALA A 74 -5.39 -6.08 1.85
N VAL A 75 -5.04 -7.03 1.01
CA VAL A 75 -5.54 -8.41 1.05
C VAL A 75 -5.06 -9.09 2.34
N GLU A 76 -3.82 -8.79 2.75
CA GLU A 76 -3.26 -9.29 4.00
C GLU A 76 -2.44 -8.22 4.72
N SER A 77 -2.46 -8.31 6.05
CA SER A 77 -1.65 -7.50 6.97
C SER A 77 -1.18 -8.40 8.10
N VAL A 78 0.08 -8.84 8.04
CA VAL A 78 0.61 -9.86 8.97
C VAL A 78 1.91 -9.38 9.60
N GLU A 79 2.04 -9.51 10.92
CA GLU A 79 3.33 -9.36 11.60
C GLU A 79 4.17 -10.63 11.35
N VAL A 80 5.31 -10.46 10.70
CA VAL A 80 6.27 -11.52 10.41
C VAL A 80 7.61 -11.22 11.07
N SER A 81 8.37 -12.26 11.39
CA SER A 81 9.73 -12.09 11.91
C SER A 81 10.74 -12.31 10.81
N VAL A 82 11.69 -11.40 10.65
CA VAL A 82 12.85 -11.62 9.80
C VAL A 82 13.72 -12.70 10.47
N PRO A 83 14.04 -13.82 9.81
CA PRO A 83 14.83 -14.89 10.39
C PRO A 83 16.18 -14.39 10.93
N GLU A 84 16.66 -14.97 12.02
CA GLU A 84 18.00 -14.66 12.55
C GLU A 84 19.11 -15.21 11.63
N GLN A 85 18.84 -16.34 10.99
CA GLN A 85 19.71 -17.00 10.03
C GLN A 85 19.01 -17.08 8.69
N PHE A 86 19.71 -16.70 7.62
CA PHE A 86 19.16 -16.77 6.27
C PHE A 86 19.57 -18.11 5.68
N ASP A 87 18.59 -18.95 5.41
CA ASP A 87 18.79 -20.13 4.57
C ASP A 87 18.95 -19.71 3.11
N LYS A 88 19.07 -20.69 2.20
CA LYS A 88 19.25 -20.40 0.77
C LYS A 88 18.07 -19.63 0.18
N ILE A 89 16.85 -19.89 0.65
CA ILE A 89 15.61 -19.30 0.14
C ILE A 89 15.53 -17.83 0.57
N PHE A 90 15.69 -17.56 1.86
CA PHE A 90 15.65 -16.19 2.39
C PHE A 90 16.85 -15.37 1.91
N SER A 91 18.01 -16.00 1.71
CA SER A 91 19.16 -15.33 1.10
C SER A 91 18.84 -14.89 -0.33
N ALA A 92 18.27 -15.76 -1.16
CA ALA A 92 17.85 -15.39 -2.53
C ALA A 92 16.80 -14.28 -2.52
N TYR A 93 15.84 -14.33 -1.60
CA TYR A 93 14.87 -13.25 -1.42
C TYR A 93 15.55 -11.93 -1.02
N ASN A 94 16.52 -11.95 -0.10
CA ASN A 94 17.26 -10.76 0.29
C ASN A 94 18.10 -10.18 -0.87
N GLU A 95 18.57 -10.99 -1.81
CA GLU A 95 19.24 -10.46 -3.01
C GLU A 95 18.28 -9.65 -3.91
N ILE A 96 17.01 -10.05 -4.03
CA ILE A 96 15.96 -9.25 -4.70
C ILE A 96 15.74 -7.92 -3.95
N GLN A 97 15.83 -7.94 -2.63
CA GLN A 97 15.71 -6.70 -1.85
C GLN A 97 16.93 -5.79 -2.07
N LYS A 98 18.13 -6.36 -2.13
CA LYS A 98 19.37 -5.61 -2.35
C LYS A 98 19.43 -4.92 -3.69
N SER A 99 18.89 -5.53 -4.75
CA SER A 99 18.83 -4.86 -6.06
C SER A 99 17.98 -3.58 -6.03
N GLN A 100 17.03 -3.50 -5.10
CA GLN A 100 16.19 -2.33 -4.84
C GLN A 100 16.81 -1.38 -3.79
N GLY A 101 18.06 -1.61 -3.37
CA GLY A 101 18.73 -0.83 -2.33
C GLY A 101 18.26 -1.15 -0.90
N LEU A 102 17.52 -2.23 -0.70
CA LEU A 102 16.99 -2.68 0.59
C LEU A 102 17.77 -3.89 1.10
N ASP A 103 18.02 -3.99 2.41
CA ASP A 103 18.79 -5.11 2.96
C ASP A 103 18.18 -5.62 4.26
N LEU A 104 17.49 -6.76 4.17
CA LEU A 104 16.83 -7.43 5.28
C LEU A 104 17.84 -8.01 6.28
N ALA A 105 19.11 -8.20 5.90
CA ALA A 105 20.13 -8.70 6.82
C ALA A 105 20.35 -7.75 8.01
N LYS A 106 20.05 -6.44 7.84
CA LYS A 106 20.10 -5.42 8.89
C LYS A 106 18.94 -5.53 9.89
N PHE A 107 17.92 -6.30 9.56
CA PHE A 107 16.69 -6.44 10.35
C PHE A 107 16.48 -7.87 10.87
N LYS A 108 17.52 -8.70 10.90
CA LYS A 108 17.48 -10.05 11.46
C LYS A 108 16.92 -10.09 12.89
N GLY A 109 16.02 -11.03 13.15
CA GLY A 109 15.32 -11.19 14.43
C GLY A 109 14.32 -10.07 14.73
N LYS A 110 14.05 -9.14 13.81
CA LYS A 110 13.06 -8.08 14.01
C LYS A 110 11.69 -8.53 13.51
N LYS A 111 10.67 -8.13 14.25
CA LYS A 111 9.27 -8.19 13.85
C LYS A 111 8.94 -7.01 12.94
N VAL A 112 8.33 -7.31 11.80
CA VAL A 112 8.01 -6.36 10.72
C VAL A 112 6.61 -6.68 10.21
N TYR A 113 5.91 -5.71 9.64
CA TYR A 113 4.60 -5.96 9.04
C TYR A 113 4.75 -6.20 7.55
N ARG A 114 4.16 -7.30 7.05
CA ARG A 114 3.95 -7.53 5.63
C ARG A 114 2.55 -7.08 5.25
N TYR A 115 2.46 -6.21 4.27
CA TYR A 115 1.20 -5.82 3.65
C TYR A 115 1.18 -6.31 2.21
N THR A 116 0.09 -6.98 1.84
CA THR A 116 -0.12 -7.56 0.51
C THR A 116 -1.26 -6.82 -0.17
N TYR A 117 -1.03 -6.34 -1.39
CA TYR A 117 -2.01 -5.63 -2.18
C TYR A 117 -2.18 -6.29 -3.54
N GLU A 118 -3.41 -6.38 -4.04
CA GLU A 118 -3.65 -6.86 -5.41
C GLU A 118 -3.38 -5.74 -6.41
N ILE A 119 -2.52 -6.01 -7.40
CA ILE A 119 -2.17 -5.10 -8.48
C ILE A 119 -3.25 -5.16 -9.58
N THR A 120 -3.68 -4.00 -10.05
CA THR A 120 -4.74 -3.86 -11.06
C THR A 120 -4.22 -3.49 -12.45
N ASN A 121 -2.94 -3.09 -12.57
CA ASN A 121 -2.32 -2.63 -13.82
C ASN A 121 -1.08 -3.45 -14.23
N TYR A 122 -1.04 -4.74 -13.90
CA TYR A 122 0.06 -5.62 -14.31
C TYR A 122 -0.15 -6.13 -15.73
N ASP A 123 0.73 -5.73 -16.66
CA ASP A 123 0.63 -6.11 -18.06
C ASP A 123 1.27 -7.49 -18.34
N GLY A 124 0.75 -8.19 -19.35
CA GLY A 124 1.35 -9.44 -19.83
C GLY A 124 1.11 -10.67 -18.94
N TYR A 125 0.22 -10.57 -17.95
CA TYR A 125 -0.18 -11.69 -17.09
C TYR A 125 -1.69 -11.73 -16.90
N SER A 126 -2.30 -12.91 -17.02
CA SER A 126 -3.75 -13.10 -16.90
C SER A 126 -4.23 -13.52 -15.52
N GLY A 127 -3.32 -13.85 -14.60
CA GLY A 127 -3.64 -14.24 -13.23
C GLY A 127 -3.58 -13.06 -12.25
N THR A 128 -3.88 -13.33 -10.98
CA THR A 128 -3.78 -12.33 -9.92
C THR A 128 -2.32 -12.06 -9.58
N VAL A 129 -1.95 -10.79 -9.53
CA VAL A 129 -0.61 -10.33 -9.13
C VAL A 129 -0.74 -9.51 -7.85
N TYR A 130 0.20 -9.71 -6.94
CA TYR A 130 0.27 -9.03 -5.67
C TYR A 130 1.55 -8.21 -5.55
N ALA A 131 1.45 -7.07 -4.88
CA ALA A 131 2.57 -6.31 -4.36
C ALA A 131 2.66 -6.53 -2.85
N ASN A 132 3.82 -6.98 -2.39
CA ASN A 132 4.15 -7.13 -0.99
C ASN A 132 5.09 -6.00 -0.56
N ILE A 133 4.83 -5.43 0.61
CA ILE A 133 5.78 -4.50 1.26
C ILE A 133 6.01 -4.90 2.71
N LEU A 134 7.27 -4.85 3.13
CA LEU A 134 7.72 -5.11 4.49
C LEU A 134 8.01 -3.78 5.17
N VAL A 135 7.24 -3.45 6.20
CA VAL A 135 7.35 -2.18 6.94
C VAL A 135 7.86 -2.43 8.35
N TYR A 136 8.95 -1.74 8.70
CA TYR A 136 9.50 -1.70 10.04
C TYR A 136 9.62 -0.26 10.52
N ARG A 137 8.97 0.08 11.64
CA ARG A 137 8.98 1.43 12.23
C ARG A 137 8.66 2.54 11.21
N ASN A 138 7.57 2.36 10.47
CA ASN A 138 7.08 3.27 9.43
C ASN A 138 8.04 3.47 8.24
N LYS A 139 8.95 2.51 8.02
CA LYS A 139 9.87 2.49 6.89
C LYS A 139 9.74 1.18 6.13
N VAL A 140 9.64 1.24 4.82
CA VAL A 140 9.76 0.08 3.95
C VAL A 140 11.20 -0.43 3.97
N ILE A 141 11.36 -1.69 4.32
CA ILE A 141 12.65 -2.38 4.41
C ILE A 141 12.78 -3.51 3.39
N GLY A 142 11.70 -3.82 2.67
CA GLY A 142 11.65 -4.78 1.58
C GLY A 142 10.31 -4.70 0.85
N GLY A 143 10.26 -5.20 -0.37
CA GLY A 143 9.05 -5.40 -1.13
C GLY A 143 9.29 -6.20 -2.40
N ASP A 144 8.22 -6.77 -2.93
CA ASP A 144 8.26 -7.62 -4.12
C ASP A 144 6.91 -7.61 -4.83
N VAL A 145 6.94 -8.00 -6.10
CA VAL A 145 5.74 -8.27 -6.89
C VAL A 145 5.72 -9.75 -7.26
N CYS A 146 4.64 -10.45 -6.92
CA CYS A 146 4.51 -11.88 -7.16
C CYS A 146 3.13 -12.25 -7.71
N SER A 147 3.06 -13.29 -8.53
CA SER A 147 1.79 -13.86 -8.97
C SER A 147 1.23 -14.85 -7.96
N ALA A 148 -0.09 -15.02 -7.93
CA ALA A 148 -0.80 -15.98 -7.08
C ALA A 148 -0.53 -17.46 -7.41
N ASP A 149 0.03 -17.75 -8.59
CA ASP A 149 0.18 -19.10 -9.12
C ASP A 149 1.40 -19.86 -8.56
N ILE A 150 1.28 -21.19 -8.44
CA ILE A 150 2.35 -22.07 -7.94
C ILE A 150 3.59 -22.05 -8.84
N LYS A 151 3.41 -21.91 -10.15
CA LYS A 151 4.50 -21.70 -11.14
C LYS A 151 4.69 -20.22 -11.46
N GLY A 152 4.38 -19.39 -10.49
CA GLY A 152 4.38 -17.96 -10.60
C GLY A 152 5.77 -17.35 -10.72
N PHE A 153 5.79 -16.04 -10.78
CA PHE A 153 7.00 -15.24 -10.70
C PHE A 153 7.04 -14.44 -9.39
N MET A 154 8.25 -14.01 -9.03
CA MET A 154 8.50 -13.03 -7.99
C MET A 154 9.67 -12.16 -8.46
N HIS A 155 9.50 -10.84 -8.40
CA HIS A 155 10.54 -9.87 -8.73
C HIS A 155 10.44 -8.65 -7.81
N GLY A 156 11.30 -7.64 -8.02
CA GLY A 156 11.30 -6.43 -7.19
C GLY A 156 10.07 -5.54 -7.40
N LEU A 157 10.07 -4.37 -6.79
CA LEU A 157 9.04 -3.35 -7.03
C LEU A 157 9.31 -2.54 -8.30
N ASP A 158 10.54 -2.53 -8.79
CA ASP A 158 10.86 -1.86 -10.06
C ASP A 158 10.15 -2.57 -11.22
N ARG A 159 9.57 -1.76 -12.11
CA ARG A 159 8.82 -2.22 -13.28
C ARG A 159 9.70 -2.32 -14.52
#